data_AF-A0A3M7SUS3-F1
#
_entry.id   AF-A0A3M7SUS3-F1
#
_cell.length_a   1.000
_cell.length_b   1.000
_cell.length_c   1.000
_cell.angle_alpha   90.00
_cell.angle_beta   90.00
_cell.angle_gamma   90.00
#
_symmetry.space_group_name_H-M   'P 1'
#
loop_
_entity.id
_entity.type
_entity.pdbx_description
1 polymer ?
#
loop_
_entity_poly.entity_id
_entity_poly.type
_entity_poly.pdbx_seq_one_letter_code
_entity_poly.pdbx_strand_id
1 'polypeptide(L)'
;MASILWSFFANQHGIITAPLLFIGGLLAIIGRYFWWPVGIYTLVLSFLVFVFEYPKSGRPPSSRNLTQTNHSRPYQQFLANLLSKLGCFYVNYLPRSIMYFVLGIPCLLSLSTILPGINLLITAILYLIGFFKKECWVKIEQKEEMYRRITVLQAPERPPPRTFSELN
;
A
#
# COMPACT_ATOMS: atom_id res chain seq x y z
N MET A 1 -0.97 -14.28 18.59
CA MET A 1 -1.60 -12.95 18.61
C MET A 1 -1.42 -12.32 17.24
N ALA A 2 -2.46 -11.80 16.60
CA ALA A 2 -2.33 -11.17 15.29
C ALA A 2 -1.46 -9.91 15.41
N SER A 3 -0.22 -9.96 14.92
CA SER A 3 0.67 -8.81 14.93
C SER A 3 0.19 -7.77 13.91
N ILE A 4 -0.05 -6.55 14.37
CA ILE A 4 -0.36 -5.39 13.52
C ILE A 4 0.86 -5.14 12.62
N LEU A 5 0.66 -5.08 11.30
CA LEU A 5 1.70 -4.70 10.35
C LEU A 5 1.71 -3.17 10.25
N TRP A 6 2.71 -2.52 10.84
CA TRP A 6 2.82 -1.06 10.80
C TRP A 6 3.12 -0.55 9.40
N SER A 7 3.93 -1.32 8.65
CA SER A 7 4.23 -1.04 7.25
C SER A 7 3.01 -1.03 6.33
N PHE A 8 1.97 -1.82 6.64
CA PHE A 8 0.72 -1.80 5.88
C PHE A 8 -0.03 -0.48 6.10
N PHE A 9 -0.13 -0.04 7.35
CA PHE A 9 -0.79 1.22 7.69
C PHE A 9 -0.03 2.42 7.12
N ALA A 10 1.30 2.40 7.23
CA ALA A 10 2.17 3.40 6.60
C ALA A 10 1.91 3.51 5.08
N ASN A 11 1.81 2.37 4.38
CA ASN A 11 1.53 2.34 2.95
C ASN A 11 0.16 2.92 2.60
N GLN A 12 -0.88 2.62 3.40
CA GLN A 12 -2.20 3.19 3.20
C GLN A 12 -2.19 4.71 3.37
N HIS A 13 -1.54 5.21 4.42
CA HIS A 13 -1.37 6.64 4.65
C HIS A 13 -0.61 7.31 3.50
N GLY A 14 0.46 6.70 3.00
CA GLY A 14 1.22 7.23 1.86
C GLY A 14 0.37 7.37 0.59
N ILE A 15 -0.50 6.41 0.31
CA ILE A 15 -1.41 6.46 -0.85
C ILE A 15 -2.49 7.51 -0.69
N ILE A 16 -3.02 7.71 0.52
CA ILE A 16 -3.98 8.79 0.80
C ILE A 16 -3.27 10.16 0.70
N THR A 17 -1.99 10.22 1.05
CA THR A 17 -1.21 11.46 1.00
C THR A 17 -0.94 11.91 -0.44
N ALA A 18 -0.77 10.99 -1.39
CA ALA A 18 -0.54 11.32 -2.80
C ALA A 18 -1.62 12.23 -3.43
N PRO A 19 -2.94 11.91 -3.42
CA PRO A 19 -3.96 12.80 -3.95
C PRO A 19 -4.09 14.10 -3.15
N LEU A 20 -3.84 14.09 -1.83
CA LEU A 20 -3.82 15.31 -1.03
C LEU A 20 -2.69 16.26 -1.47
N LEU A 21 -1.49 15.74 -1.74
CA LEU A 21 -0.38 16.50 -2.31
C LEU A 21 -0.74 17.07 -3.69
N PHE A 22 -1.43 16.28 -4.52
CA PHE A 22 -1.85 16.70 -5.85
C PHE A 22 -2.83 17.89 -5.79
N ILE A 23 -3.88 17.77 -4.97
CA ILE A 23 -4.89 18.82 -4.78
C ILE A 23 -4.26 20.06 -4.15
N GLY A 24 -3.44 19.90 -3.11
CA GLY A 24 -2.74 21.01 -2.45
C GLY A 24 -1.77 21.74 -3.39
N GLY A 25 -1.11 21.00 -4.29
CA GLY A 25 -0.25 21.55 -5.33
C GLY A 25 -1.01 22.32 -6.40
N LEU A 26 -2.14 21.80 -6.88
CA LEU A 26 -3.02 22.52 -7.81
C LEU A 26 -3.54 23.83 -7.20
N LEU A 27 -4.02 23.78 -5.95
CA LEU A 27 -4.50 24.97 -5.24
C LEU A 27 -3.39 26.02 -5.05
N ALA A 28 -2.15 25.58 -4.79
CA ALA A 28 -1.00 26.48 -4.68
C ALA A 28 -0.73 27.25 -5.98
N ILE A 29 -0.81 26.55 -7.13
CA ILE A 29 -0.55 27.12 -8.45
C ILE A 29 -1.69 28.07 -8.87
N ILE A 30 -2.94 27.65 -8.71
CA ILE A 30 -4.11 28.45 -9.08
C ILE A 30 -4.19 29.71 -8.21
N GLY A 31 -3.98 29.57 -6.90
CA GLY A 31 -4.04 30.68 -5.96
C GLY A 31 -2.89 31.66 -6.06
N ARG A 32 -1.80 31.33 -6.79
CA ARG A 32 -0.56 32.13 -6.90
C ARG A 32 -0.09 32.71 -5.56
N TYR A 33 -0.13 31.90 -4.50
CA TYR A 33 0.33 32.32 -3.17
C TYR A 33 1.83 32.63 -3.17
N PHE A 34 2.33 33.29 -2.12
CA PHE A 34 3.73 33.74 -2.02
C PHE A 34 4.76 32.61 -2.29
N TRP A 35 4.44 31.37 -1.93
CA TRP A 35 5.26 30.17 -2.19
C TRP A 35 4.67 29.25 -3.28
N TRP A 36 4.03 29.79 -4.32
CA TRP A 36 3.46 28.99 -5.42
C TRP A 36 4.41 27.98 -6.10
N PRO A 37 5.75 28.16 -6.16
CA PRO A 37 6.64 27.13 -6.72
C PRO A 37 6.62 25.82 -5.92
N VAL A 38 6.28 25.88 -4.62
CA VAL A 38 6.05 24.68 -3.78
C VAL A 38 4.87 23.86 -4.32
N GLY A 39 3.93 24.49 -5.02
CA GLY A 39 2.86 23.81 -5.74
C GLY A 39 3.36 22.87 -6.82
N ILE A 40 4.32 23.31 -7.65
CA ILE A 40 4.93 22.47 -8.68
C ILE A 40 5.69 21.30 -8.02
N TYR A 41 6.44 21.59 -6.96
CA TYR A 41 7.15 20.59 -6.19
C TYR A 41 6.21 19.50 -5.66
N THR A 42 5.08 19.88 -5.06
CA THR A 42 4.11 18.94 -4.50
C THR A 42 3.37 18.11 -5.55
N LEU A 43 3.18 18.63 -6.78
CA LEU A 43 2.67 17.83 -7.90
C LEU A 43 3.63 16.71 -8.30
N VAL A 44 4.93 17.03 -8.46
CA VAL A 44 5.95 16.04 -8.78
C VAL A 44 6.08 15.03 -7.64
N LEU A 45 6.08 15.51 -6.40
CA LEU A 45 6.16 14.68 -5.21
C LEU A 45 4.95 13.74 -5.09
N SER A 46 3.73 14.21 -5.42
CA SER A 46 2.53 13.39 -5.42
C SER A 46 2.68 12.16 -6.32
N PHE A 47 3.15 12.37 -7.56
CA PHE A 47 3.39 11.27 -8.50
C PHE A 47 4.46 10.31 -7.97
N LEU A 48 5.55 10.84 -7.41
CA LEU A 48 6.62 10.02 -6.83
C LEU A 48 6.11 9.18 -5.65
N VAL A 49 5.42 9.79 -4.70
CA VAL A 49 4.83 9.08 -3.53
C VAL A 49 3.86 8.00 -4.02
N PHE A 50 3.01 8.29 -5.00
CA PHE A 50 2.10 7.30 -5.56
C PHE A 50 2.86 6.10 -6.13
N VAL A 51 3.90 6.33 -6.95
CA VAL A 51 4.71 5.25 -7.53
C VAL A 51 5.42 4.42 -6.47
N PHE A 52 6.02 5.05 -5.46
CA PHE A 52 6.71 4.33 -4.39
C PHE A 52 5.76 3.55 -3.48
N GLU A 53 4.58 4.10 -3.18
CA GLU A 53 3.60 3.49 -2.27
C GLU A 53 2.63 2.54 -2.95
N TYR A 54 2.50 2.56 -4.27
CA TYR A 54 1.61 1.65 -4.96
C TYR A 54 1.89 0.16 -4.67
N PRO A 55 3.16 -0.32 -4.65
CA PRO A 55 3.45 -1.69 -4.27
C PRO A 55 3.40 -1.94 -2.76
N LYS A 56 2.29 -2.54 -2.38
CA LYS A 56 2.04 -3.11 -1.06
C LYS A 56 3.07 -4.19 -0.69
N SER A 57 3.55 -4.17 0.56
CA SER A 57 4.34 -5.25 1.14
C SER A 57 3.50 -6.50 1.39
N GLY A 58 4.09 -7.67 1.13
CA GLY A 58 3.54 -8.96 1.53
C GLY A 58 3.80 -9.27 3.00
N ARG A 59 3.07 -10.24 3.55
CA ARG A 59 3.39 -10.83 4.86
C ARG A 59 4.38 -11.98 4.69
N PRO A 60 5.36 -12.15 5.61
CA PRO A 60 6.29 -13.27 5.54
C PRO A 60 5.55 -14.62 5.69
N PRO A 61 6.03 -15.68 5.00
CA PRO A 61 5.35 -16.97 4.87
C PRO A 61 5.18 -17.75 6.19
N SER A 62 5.85 -17.34 7.27
CA SER A 62 5.73 -17.98 8.58
C SER A 62 4.35 -17.81 9.24
N SER A 63 3.52 -16.87 8.77
CA SER A 63 2.19 -16.62 9.34
C SER A 63 1.13 -17.51 8.67
N ARG A 64 1.16 -18.80 9.02
CA ARG A 64 0.39 -19.91 8.40
C ARG A 64 -1.14 -19.80 8.46
N ASN A 65 -1.72 -18.84 9.20
CA ASN A 65 -3.15 -18.84 9.56
C ASN A 65 -3.88 -17.49 9.38
N LEU A 66 -3.48 -16.63 8.45
CA LEU A 66 -4.38 -15.57 8.02
C LEU A 66 -4.55 -15.56 6.51
N THR A 67 -5.64 -16.18 6.11
CA THR A 67 -6.50 -15.87 4.96
C THR A 67 -6.94 -14.40 4.93
N GLN A 68 -6.03 -13.44 5.15
CA GLN A 68 -6.19 -12.11 4.59
C GLN A 68 -5.36 -12.13 3.32
N THR A 69 -6.07 -12.51 2.26
CA THR A 69 -5.62 -12.60 0.87
C THR A 69 -4.45 -11.66 0.58
N ASN A 70 -3.37 -12.25 0.06
CA ASN A 70 -2.37 -11.53 -0.73
C ASN A 70 -3.03 -10.99 -2.01
N HIS A 71 -4.09 -10.21 -1.87
CA HIS A 71 -4.73 -9.55 -2.99
C HIS A 71 -3.79 -8.43 -3.40
N SER A 72 -3.03 -8.71 -4.46
CA SER A 72 -2.18 -7.72 -5.13
C SER A 72 -3.07 -6.63 -5.71
N ARG A 73 -2.63 -5.37 -5.64
CA ARG A 73 -3.26 -4.32 -6.45
C ARG A 73 -3.07 -4.63 -7.94
N PRO A 74 -3.98 -4.20 -8.82
CA PRO A 74 -3.83 -4.41 -10.25
C PRO A 74 -2.48 -3.82 -10.72
N TYR A 75 -1.76 -4.53 -11.59
CA TYR A 75 -0.47 -4.09 -12.16
C TYR A 75 0.66 -3.80 -11.16
N GLN A 76 0.51 -4.20 -9.90
CA GLN A 76 1.51 -3.94 -8.86
C GLN A 76 2.88 -4.55 -9.18
N GLN A 77 2.91 -5.68 -9.89
CA GLN A 77 4.14 -6.45 -10.14
C GLN A 77 5.18 -5.68 -10.94
N PHE A 78 4.75 -4.90 -11.93
CA PHE A 78 5.69 -4.14 -12.76
C PHE A 78 6.46 -3.14 -11.89
N LEU A 79 5.72 -2.38 -11.08
CA LEU A 79 6.30 -1.40 -10.16
C LEU A 79 7.10 -2.08 -9.04
N ALA A 80 6.61 -3.19 -8.49
CA ALA A 80 7.31 -3.97 -7.47
C ALA A 80 8.63 -4.53 -8.00
N ASN A 81 8.68 -4.98 -9.27
CA ASN A 81 9.90 -5.44 -9.92
C ASN A 81 10.89 -4.28 -10.11
N LEU A 82 10.42 -3.13 -10.59
CA LEU A 82 11.25 -1.94 -10.77
C LEU A 82 11.83 -1.46 -9.43
N LEU A 83 10.99 -1.35 -8.40
CA LEU A 83 11.38 -0.87 -7.07
C LEU A 83 12.23 -1.90 -6.32
N SER A 84 12.05 -3.20 -6.56
CA SER A 84 12.95 -4.23 -6.01
C SER A 84 14.38 -4.11 -6.54
N LYS A 85 14.58 -3.57 -7.75
CA LYS A 85 15.92 -3.29 -8.30
C LYS A 85 16.63 -2.12 -7.61
N LEU A 86 15.88 -1.22 -6.96
CA LEU A 86 16.45 -0.19 -6.08
C LEU A 86 17.06 -0.80 -4.81
N GLY A 87 16.86 -2.09 -4.57
CA GLY A 87 17.56 -2.87 -3.57
C GLY A 87 17.31 -2.38 -2.15
N CYS A 88 18.41 -2.24 -1.40
CA CYS A 88 18.43 -1.89 0.02
C CYS A 88 17.62 -0.62 0.35
N PHE A 89 17.54 0.33 -0.58
CA PHE A 89 16.84 1.60 -0.37
C PHE A 89 15.32 1.43 -0.27
N TYR A 90 14.74 0.51 -1.04
CA TYR A 90 13.29 0.26 -1.05
C TYR A 90 12.87 -0.84 -0.07
N VAL A 91 13.73 -1.82 0.18
CA VAL A 91 13.46 -2.95 1.08
C VAL A 91 13.43 -2.51 2.55
N ASN A 92 14.29 -1.56 2.93
CA ASN A 92 14.38 -1.05 4.29
C ASN A 92 13.44 0.15 4.52
N TYR A 93 12.75 0.17 5.65
CA TYR A 93 11.84 1.27 6.00
C TYR A 93 12.55 2.51 6.56
N LEU A 94 13.81 2.40 7.01
CA LEU A 94 14.57 3.55 7.51
C LEU A 94 14.87 4.59 6.43
N PRO A 95 15.49 4.24 5.27
CA PRO A 95 15.70 5.20 4.18
C PRO A 95 14.39 5.83 3.69
N ARG A 96 13.32 5.03 3.62
CA ARG A 96 11.98 5.49 3.23
C ARG A 96 11.40 6.51 4.20
N SER A 97 11.55 6.27 5.51
CA SER A 97 11.13 7.21 6.55
C SER A 97 11.88 8.54 6.44
N ILE A 98 13.22 8.49 6.31
CA ILE A 98 14.05 9.70 6.16
C ILE A 98 13.67 10.46 4.89
N MET A 99 13.47 9.75 3.77
CA MET A 99 13.05 10.35 2.51
C MET A 99 11.74 11.14 2.67
N TYR A 100 10.70 10.54 3.26
CA TYR A 100 9.43 11.25 3.47
C TYR A 100 9.51 12.37 4.48
N PHE A 101 10.37 12.24 5.50
CA PHE A 101 10.61 13.32 6.45
C PHE A 101 11.23 14.54 5.76
N VAL A 102 12.30 14.34 4.99
CA VAL A 102 12.98 15.42 4.25
C VAL A 102 12.07 16.02 3.18
N LEU A 103 11.36 15.20 2.41
CA LEU A 103 10.46 15.67 1.35
C LEU A 103 9.21 16.38 1.91
N GLY A 104 8.83 16.12 3.16
CA GLY A 104 7.70 16.77 3.83
C GLY A 104 7.99 18.18 4.32
N ILE A 105 9.23 18.52 4.64
CA ILE A 105 9.61 19.83 5.20
C ILE A 105 9.22 21.00 4.26
N PRO A 106 9.52 20.97 2.94
CA PRO A 106 9.14 22.06 2.04
C PRO A 106 7.62 22.24 1.93
N CYS A 107 6.84 21.17 2.11
CA CYS A 107 5.37 21.23 2.04
C CYS A 107 4.76 22.08 3.18
N LEU A 108 5.48 22.27 4.29
CA LEU A 108 5.00 23.05 5.43
C LEU A 108 5.10 24.57 5.21
N LEU A 109 5.80 25.02 4.16
CA LEU A 109 6.02 26.43 3.87
C LEU A 109 4.81 27.11 3.21
N SER A 110 3.93 26.34 2.57
CA SER A 110 2.73 26.86 1.91
C SER A 110 1.47 26.34 2.57
N LEU A 111 0.52 27.25 2.85
CA LEU A 111 -0.73 26.94 3.55
C LEU A 111 -1.54 25.83 2.86
N SER A 112 -1.59 25.85 1.52
CA SER A 112 -2.32 24.84 0.73
C SER A 112 -1.69 23.45 0.80
N THR A 113 -0.43 23.34 1.20
CA THR A 113 0.33 22.09 1.26
C THR A 113 0.68 21.65 2.68
N ILE A 114 0.29 22.42 3.71
CA ILE A 114 0.53 22.06 5.13
C ILE A 114 -0.17 20.74 5.48
N LEU A 115 -1.45 20.59 5.16
CA LEU A 115 -2.21 19.37 5.46
C LEU A 115 -1.60 18.11 4.82
N PRO A 116 -1.28 18.09 3.50
CA PRO A 116 -0.59 16.95 2.92
C PRO A 116 0.85 16.78 3.45
N GLY A 117 1.55 17.87 3.79
CA GLY A 117 2.86 17.82 4.43
C GLY A 117 2.82 17.10 5.77
N ILE A 118 1.86 17.42 6.64
CA ILE A 118 1.65 16.74 7.92
C ILE A 118 1.35 15.24 7.71
N ASN A 119 0.50 14.89 6.74
CA ASN A 119 0.21 13.49 6.43
C ASN A 119 1.45 12.71 5.95
N LEU A 120 2.33 13.37 5.19
CA LEU A 120 3.60 12.76 4.75
C LEU A 120 4.54 12.54 5.95
N LEU A 121 4.58 13.46 6.91
CA LEU A 121 5.36 13.31 8.14
C LEU A 121 4.81 12.18 9.02
N ILE A 122 3.49 12.04 9.14
CA ILE A 122 2.87 10.91 9.83
C ILE A 122 3.26 9.60 9.15
N THR A 123 3.22 9.55 7.81
CA THR A 123 3.66 8.38 7.03
C THR A 123 5.13 8.04 7.32
N ALA A 124 6.00 9.04 7.40
CA ALA A 124 7.41 8.86 7.76
C ALA A 124 7.58 8.24 9.16
N ILE A 125 6.80 8.72 10.15
CA ILE A 125 6.82 8.19 11.52
C ILE A 125 6.33 6.74 11.55
N LEU A 126 5.28 6.40 10.81
CA LEU A 126 4.76 5.03 10.73
C LEU A 126 5.80 4.07 10.14
N TYR A 127 6.54 4.50 9.12
CA TYR A 127 7.67 3.72 8.59
C TYR A 127 8.81 3.57 9.59
N LEU A 128 9.09 4.61 10.40
CA LEU A 128 10.08 4.54 11.46
C LEU A 128 9.69 3.52 12.55
N ILE A 129 8.41 3.49 12.94
CA ILE A 129 7.87 2.49 13.86
C ILE A 129 8.02 1.08 13.27
N GLY A 130 7.70 0.91 11.97
CA GLY A 130 7.91 -0.35 11.26
C GLY A 130 9.38 -0.81 11.28
N PHE A 131 10.32 0.12 11.12
CA PHE A 131 11.75 -0.16 11.24
C PHE A 131 12.15 -0.65 12.65
N PHE A 132 11.69 0.03 13.72
CA PHE A 132 11.95 -0.43 15.09
C PHE A 132 11.33 -1.80 15.41
N LYS A 133 10.24 -2.16 14.73
CA LYS A 133 9.63 -3.49 14.80
C LYS A 133 10.33 -4.53 13.90
N LYS A 134 11.45 -4.17 13.25
CA LYS A 134 12.22 -5.00 12.33
C LYS A 134 11.38 -5.53 11.16
N GLU A 135 10.37 -4.77 10.74
CA GLU A 135 9.62 -5.09 9.53
C GLU A 135 10.44 -4.67 8.30
N CYS A 136 10.37 -5.47 7.24
CA CYS A 136 10.97 -5.16 5.94
C CYS A 136 9.92 -5.30 4.84
N TRP A 137 10.14 -4.63 3.71
CA TRP A 137 9.28 -4.82 2.55
C TRP A 137 9.54 -6.18 1.91
N VAL A 138 8.48 -6.97 1.78
CA VAL A 138 8.51 -8.28 1.13
C VAL A 138 7.71 -8.20 -0.16
N LYS A 139 8.28 -8.70 -1.25
CA LYS A 139 7.58 -8.77 -2.53
C LYS A 139 6.43 -9.78 -2.44
N ILE A 140 5.23 -9.35 -2.85
CA ILE A 140 4.10 -10.27 -3.02
C ILE A 140 4.34 -11.02 -4.33
N GLU A 141 4.71 -12.29 -4.23
CA GLU A 141 4.56 -13.21 -5.35
C GLU A 141 3.05 -13.39 -5.58
N GLN A 142 2.59 -13.13 -6.79
CA GLN A 142 1.30 -13.68 -7.17
C GLN A 142 1.51 -15.18 -7.09
N LYS A 143 0.86 -15.83 -6.13
CA LYS A 143 0.42 -17.19 -6.40
C LYS A 143 -0.35 -17.03 -7.70
N GLU A 144 0.14 -17.67 -8.77
CA GLU A 144 -0.79 -18.13 -9.78
C GLU A 144 -1.92 -18.73 -8.95
N GLU A 145 -3.09 -18.13 -9.07
CA GLU A 145 -4.29 -18.89 -8.77
C GLU A 145 -4.16 -20.05 -9.75
N MET A 146 -3.49 -21.13 -9.30
CA MET A 146 -3.83 -22.48 -9.65
C MET A 146 -5.31 -22.39 -9.47
N TYR A 147 -6.02 -22.19 -10.59
CA TYR A 147 -7.46 -22.27 -10.70
C TYR A 147 -7.74 -23.37 -9.74
N ARG A 148 -8.31 -23.02 -8.58
CA ARG A 148 -8.81 -24.01 -7.66
C ARG A 148 -9.56 -24.86 -8.64
N ARG A 149 -9.07 -26.09 -8.92
CA ARG A 149 -9.83 -27.04 -9.70
C ARG A 149 -11.09 -27.00 -8.89
N ILE A 150 -12.07 -26.28 -9.40
CA ILE A 150 -13.44 -26.58 -9.17
C ILE A 150 -13.41 -27.92 -9.86
N THR A 151 -13.04 -28.95 -9.09
CA THR A 151 -13.56 -30.26 -9.28
C THR A 151 -15.03 -29.92 -9.25
N VAL A 152 -15.58 -29.64 -10.43
CA VAL A 152 -17.00 -29.47 -10.62
C VAL A 152 -17.49 -30.74 -9.98
N LEU A 153 -18.02 -30.61 -8.77
CA LEU A 153 -18.57 -31.75 -8.06
C LEU A 153 -19.67 -32.18 -9.02
N GLN A 154 -19.38 -33.21 -9.81
CA GLN A 154 -20.31 -33.75 -10.77
C GLN A 154 -21.58 -33.99 -9.96
N ALA A 155 -22.70 -33.46 -10.45
CA ALA A 155 -23.96 -33.68 -9.79
C ALA A 155 -24.11 -35.19 -9.55
N PRO A 156 -24.40 -35.64 -8.33
CA PRO A 156 -24.51 -37.06 -8.06
C PRO A 156 -25.56 -37.65 -8.99
N GLU A 157 -25.19 -38.67 -9.77
CA GLU A 157 -26.09 -39.28 -10.77
C GLU A 157 -27.29 -39.99 -10.12
N ARG A 158 -27.21 -40.28 -8.82
CA ARG A 158 -28.27 -40.94 -8.08
C ARG A 158 -28.98 -39.94 -7.19
N PRO A 159 -30.33 -39.88 -7.23
CA PRO A 159 -31.08 -39.11 -6.26
C PRO A 159 -30.80 -39.66 -4.85
N PRO A 160 -30.87 -38.80 -3.81
CA PRO A 160 -30.70 -39.25 -2.45
C PRO A 160 -31.75 -40.33 -2.13
N PRO A 161 -31.38 -41.38 -1.37
CA PRO A 161 -32.33 -42.41 -0.95
C PRO A 161 -33.45 -41.75 -0.13
N ARG A 162 -34.70 -41.96 -0.54
CA ARG A 162 -35.87 -41.42 0.19
C ARG A 162 -35.95 -42.06 1.56
N THR A 163 -36.15 -41.22 2.58
CA THR A 163 -36.47 -41.69 3.92
C THR A 163 -37.90 -42.23 3.96
N PHE A 164 -38.12 -43.33 4.69
CA PHE A 164 -39.42 -44.03 4.77
C PHE A 164 -40.60 -43.14 5.21
N SER A 165 -40.34 -41.99 5.82
CA SER A 165 -41.36 -40.98 6.20
C SER A 165 -42.07 -40.33 5.01
N GLU A 166 -41.53 -40.46 3.79
CA GLU A 166 -42.11 -39.86 2.57
C GLU A 166 -42.94 -40.85 1.74
N LEU A 167 -43.11 -42.10 2.21
CA LEU A 167 -43.80 -43.19 1.50
C LEU A 167 -45.14 -43.61 2.12
N ASN A 168 -45.61 -42.91 3.17
CA ASN A 168 -46.92 -43.14 3.81
C ASN A 168 -47.88 -41.98 3.57
#